data_AF-A0A8R7TLA5-F1
#
_entry.id   AF-A0A8R7TLA5-F1
#
_cell.length_a   1.000
_cell.length_b   1.000
_cell.length_c   1.000
_cell.angle_alpha   90.00
_cell.angle_beta   90.00
_cell.angle_gamma   90.00
#
_symmetry.space_group_name_H-M   'P 1'
#
loop_
_entity.id
_entity.type
_entity.pdbx_description
1 polymer ?
#
loop_
_entity_poly.entity_id
_entity_poly.type
_entity_poly.pdbx_seq_one_letter_code
_entity_poly.pdbx_strand_id
1 'polypeptide(L)'
;MGIQLTATKTGAELKEMGVKKGLLSGELFLAPLSLDDANAGFLVNMAALELCTTPDFYEADEERSTVCSYLCLLGMVTDRVEDVQELRTNHILQGGAGLTNEDALRLFISLEKHLRPGRCYVRTMLAIENYRVHRPVRTIVYRFGYKNMKTIVTVLTIVGALVGLLQAVK
;
A
#
# COMPACT_ATOMS: atom_id res chain seq x y z
N MET A 1 -11.07 9.92 2.21
CA MET A 1 -9.97 9.41 3.09
C MET A 1 -9.85 7.91 2.89
N GLY A 2 -8.73 7.47 2.35
CA GLY A 2 -8.48 6.07 1.96
C GLY A 2 -7.00 5.75 2.13
N ILE A 3 -6.58 4.65 1.51
CA ILE A 3 -5.16 4.32 1.34
C ILE A 3 -4.70 5.03 0.07
N GLN A 4 -3.62 5.81 0.14
CA GLN A 4 -3.01 6.50 -1.01
C GLN A 4 -1.97 5.60 -1.65
N LEU A 5 -1.86 5.62 -2.97
CA LEU A 5 -0.80 4.93 -3.71
C LEU A 5 0.48 5.75 -3.69
N THR A 6 1.63 5.12 -3.46
CA THR A 6 2.91 5.83 -3.43
C THR A 6 4.03 4.93 -3.94
N ALA A 7 4.97 5.48 -4.70
CA ALA A 7 6.17 4.77 -5.10
C ALA A 7 7.21 4.70 -3.96
N THR A 8 7.95 3.59 -3.87
CA THR A 8 9.19 3.56 -3.07
C THR A 8 10.34 4.23 -3.84
N LYS A 9 11.57 4.15 -3.29
CA LYS A 9 12.78 4.68 -3.94
C LYS A 9 13.03 3.99 -5.29
N THR A 10 13.58 4.74 -6.26
CA THR A 10 14.04 4.16 -7.53
C THR A 10 15.09 3.07 -7.28
N GLY A 11 14.95 1.94 -7.98
CA GLY A 11 15.82 0.77 -7.81
C GLY A 11 15.46 -0.12 -6.62
N ALA A 12 14.34 0.15 -5.94
CA ALA A 12 13.77 -0.80 -4.98
C ALA A 12 13.41 -2.13 -5.65
N GLU A 13 13.57 -3.22 -4.92
CA GLU A 13 13.15 -4.54 -5.37
C GLU A 13 11.62 -4.67 -5.34
N LEU A 14 11.04 -5.48 -6.23
CA LEU A 14 9.58 -5.66 -6.30
C LEU A 14 8.97 -6.19 -4.99
N LYS A 15 9.76 -6.86 -4.13
CA LYS A 15 9.32 -7.32 -2.81
C LYS A 15 9.08 -6.17 -1.81
N GLU A 16 9.59 -4.97 -2.10
CA GLU A 16 9.31 -3.73 -1.37
C GLU A 16 7.90 -3.21 -1.73
N MET A 17 6.89 -3.95 -1.28
CA MET A 17 5.48 -3.59 -1.35
C MET A 17 4.83 -3.74 0.03
N GLY A 18 3.86 -2.88 0.36
CA GLY A 18 3.17 -2.98 1.65
C GLY A 18 2.34 -1.75 2.01
N VAL A 19 1.85 -1.72 3.24
CA VAL A 19 1.08 -0.58 3.77
C VAL A 19 1.84 0.10 4.89
N LYS A 20 1.96 1.42 4.79
CA LYS A 20 2.45 2.29 5.86
C LYS A 20 1.30 3.06 6.48
N LYS A 21 1.30 3.15 7.80
CA LYS A 21 0.31 3.92 8.56
C LYS A 21 0.78 5.36 8.72
N GLY A 22 0.07 6.30 8.11
CA GLY A 22 0.24 7.74 8.34
C GLY A 22 -0.69 8.27 9.43
N LEU A 23 -0.45 9.51 9.86
CA LEU A 23 -1.23 10.20 10.89
C LEU A 23 -2.69 10.40 10.46
N LEU A 24 -2.91 10.74 9.17
CA LEU A 24 -4.21 11.09 8.60
C LEU A 24 -4.71 10.07 7.55
N SER A 25 -3.84 9.56 6.68
CA SER A 25 -4.14 8.53 5.67
C SER A 25 -3.22 7.30 5.84
N GLY A 26 -3.56 6.20 5.18
CA GLY A 26 -2.64 5.08 4.98
C GLY A 26 -1.99 5.22 3.62
N GLU A 27 -0.81 4.64 3.43
CA GLU A 27 -0.07 4.64 2.17
C GLU A 27 0.16 3.19 1.75
N LEU A 28 -0.33 2.78 0.58
CA LEU A 28 0.06 1.54 -0.09
C LEU A 28 1.26 1.88 -0.97
N PHE A 29 2.43 1.39 -0.56
CA PHE A 29 3.65 1.62 -1.31
C PHE A 29 3.97 0.43 -2.19
N LEU A 30 4.46 0.72 -3.40
CA LEU A 30 4.97 -0.26 -4.35
C LEU A 30 6.31 0.20 -4.92
N ALA A 31 7.21 -0.75 -5.19
CA ALA A 31 8.40 -0.50 -5.98
C ALA A 31 8.04 0.09 -7.36
N PRO A 32 8.78 1.08 -7.88
CA PRO A 32 8.58 1.53 -9.25
C PRO A 32 8.83 0.42 -10.28
N LEU A 33 7.96 0.30 -11.27
CA LEU A 33 8.06 -0.64 -12.38
C LEU A 33 8.17 0.13 -13.70
N SER A 34 9.26 -0.09 -14.44
CA SER A 34 9.38 0.39 -15.82
C SER A 34 8.63 -0.53 -16.76
N LEU A 35 7.57 -0.04 -17.40
CA LEU A 35 6.76 -0.81 -18.34
C LEU A 35 6.67 -0.08 -19.69
N ASP A 36 7.27 -0.69 -20.69
CA ASP A 36 7.25 -0.33 -22.10
C ASP A 36 7.07 -1.60 -22.94
N ASP A 37 6.95 -1.44 -24.27
CA ASP A 37 6.72 -2.57 -25.18
C ASP A 37 7.81 -3.65 -25.11
N ALA A 38 9.06 -3.26 -24.85
CA ALA A 38 10.17 -4.19 -24.75
C ALA A 38 10.14 -4.97 -23.41
N ASN A 39 9.82 -4.27 -22.32
CA ASN A 39 9.89 -4.79 -20.97
C ASN A 39 8.64 -5.55 -20.52
N ALA A 40 7.49 -5.31 -21.15
CA ALA A 40 6.26 -6.06 -20.88
C ALA A 40 6.45 -7.56 -21.09
N GLY A 41 7.13 -7.98 -22.16
CA GLY A 41 7.44 -9.39 -22.43
C GLY A 41 8.33 -10.02 -21.35
N PHE A 42 9.36 -9.30 -20.88
CA PHE A 42 10.21 -9.78 -19.79
C PHE A 42 9.41 -9.98 -18.50
N LEU A 43 8.51 -9.06 -18.18
CA LEU A 43 7.67 -9.15 -16.99
C LEU A 43 6.76 -10.38 -17.01
N VAL A 44 6.11 -10.64 -18.16
CA VAL A 44 5.28 -11.84 -18.38
C VAL A 44 6.11 -13.12 -18.27
N ASN A 45 7.30 -13.15 -18.88
CA ASN A 45 8.18 -14.31 -18.82
C ASN A 45 8.68 -14.60 -17.40
N MET A 46 8.99 -13.56 -16.62
CA MET A 46 9.36 -13.73 -15.21
C MET A 46 8.21 -14.30 -14.37
N ALA A 47 6.99 -13.80 -14.57
CA ALA A 47 5.81 -14.35 -13.88
C ALA A 47 5.55 -15.82 -14.27
N ALA A 48 5.68 -16.15 -15.56
CA ALA A 48 5.56 -17.52 -16.04
C ALA A 48 6.65 -18.44 -15.46
N LEU A 49 7.89 -17.95 -15.34
CA LEU A 49 8.98 -18.67 -14.72
C LEU A 49 8.68 -18.98 -13.24
N GLU A 50 8.22 -18.00 -12.47
CA GLU A 50 7.82 -18.19 -11.07
C GLU A 50 6.73 -19.26 -10.95
N LEU A 51 5.67 -19.17 -11.78
CA LEU A 51 4.57 -20.13 -11.79
C LEU A 51 5.00 -21.56 -12.14
N CYS A 52 5.94 -21.73 -13.07
CA CYS A 52 6.42 -23.03 -13.53
C CYS A 52 7.42 -23.67 -12.55
N THR A 53 8.25 -22.86 -11.89
CA THR A 53 9.34 -23.36 -11.04
C THR A 53 8.96 -23.48 -9.58
N THR A 54 7.90 -22.79 -9.15
CA THR A 54 7.50 -22.72 -7.74
C THR A 54 6.08 -23.26 -7.56
N PRO A 55 5.95 -24.57 -7.25
CA PRO A 55 4.64 -25.22 -7.18
C PRO A 55 3.79 -24.72 -6.01
N ASP A 56 4.40 -24.24 -4.93
CA ASP A 56 3.71 -23.61 -3.79
C ASP A 56 4.40 -22.30 -3.40
N PHE A 57 3.71 -21.18 -3.61
CA PHE A 57 4.23 -19.86 -3.31
C PHE A 57 4.25 -19.56 -1.80
N TYR A 58 3.48 -20.30 -0.99
CA TYR A 58 3.40 -20.10 0.46
C TYR A 58 4.53 -20.77 1.22
N GLU A 59 5.10 -21.84 0.66
CA GLU A 59 6.22 -22.58 1.24
C GLU A 59 7.59 -22.14 0.69
N ALA A 60 7.62 -21.51 -0.49
CA ALA A 60 8.83 -21.03 -1.14
C ALA A 60 9.24 -19.60 -0.74
N ASP A 61 10.54 -19.30 -0.72
CA ASP A 61 11.07 -17.97 -0.38
C ASP A 61 10.35 -16.84 -1.12
N GLU A 62 10.23 -15.66 -0.51
CA GLU A 62 9.49 -14.52 -1.07
C GLU A 62 9.94 -14.21 -2.51
N GLU A 63 11.24 -14.33 -2.78
CA GLU A 63 11.89 -14.07 -4.07
C GLU A 63 11.40 -14.98 -5.21
N ARG A 64 10.86 -16.16 -4.88
CA ARG A 64 10.35 -17.13 -5.87
C ARG A 64 8.92 -16.86 -6.35
N SER A 65 8.24 -15.89 -5.74
CA SER A 65 6.86 -15.51 -6.07
C SER A 65 6.64 -14.00 -6.04
N THR A 66 7.73 -13.23 -6.10
CA THR A 66 7.69 -11.78 -5.91
C THR A 66 7.04 -11.09 -7.10
N VAL A 67 7.38 -11.49 -8.32
CA VAL A 67 6.83 -10.90 -9.55
C VAL A 67 5.33 -11.16 -9.62
N CYS A 68 4.89 -12.40 -9.38
CA CYS A 68 3.47 -12.74 -9.32
C CYS A 68 2.75 -11.98 -8.20
N SER A 69 3.33 -11.90 -7.00
CA SER A 69 2.75 -11.14 -5.90
C SER A 69 2.56 -9.67 -6.25
N TYR A 70 3.57 -9.07 -6.87
CA TYR A 70 3.56 -7.66 -7.28
C TYR A 70 2.50 -7.41 -8.36
N LEU A 71 2.43 -8.28 -9.37
CA LEU A 71 1.43 -8.19 -10.43
C LEU A 71 0.00 -8.43 -9.94
N CYS A 72 -0.21 -9.36 -9.01
CA CYS A 72 -1.51 -9.53 -8.34
C CYS A 72 -1.93 -8.25 -7.61
N LEU A 73 -0.99 -7.56 -6.98
CA LEU A 73 -1.27 -6.30 -6.29
C LEU A 73 -1.59 -5.18 -7.28
N LEU A 74 -0.88 -5.11 -8.41
CA LEU A 74 -1.21 -4.18 -9.50
C LEU A 74 -2.60 -4.42 -10.07
N GLY A 75 -2.95 -5.68 -10.39
CA GLY A 75 -4.31 -6.03 -10.84
C GLY A 75 -5.38 -5.63 -9.82
N MET A 76 -5.12 -5.84 -8.54
CA MET A 76 -6.04 -5.44 -7.47
C MET A 76 -6.30 -3.93 -7.39
N VAL A 77 -5.32 -3.09 -7.75
CA VAL A 77 -5.45 -1.63 -7.74
C VAL A 77 -5.77 -1.03 -9.10
N THR A 78 -5.97 -1.85 -10.15
CA THR A 78 -6.27 -1.38 -11.51
C THR A 78 -7.48 -2.09 -12.11
N ASP A 79 -8.60 -1.39 -12.19
CA ASP A 79 -9.83 -1.86 -12.84
C ASP A 79 -10.16 -1.02 -14.09
N ARG A 80 -9.63 0.20 -14.16
CA ARG A 80 -9.92 1.18 -15.21
C ARG A 80 -8.66 1.88 -15.72
N VAL A 81 -8.79 2.56 -16.86
CA VAL A 81 -7.69 3.30 -17.48
C VAL A 81 -7.20 4.43 -16.57
N GLU A 82 -8.12 5.04 -15.83
CA GLU A 82 -7.83 6.09 -14.85
C GLU A 82 -6.94 5.58 -13.72
N ASP A 83 -7.08 4.31 -13.32
CA ASP A 83 -6.24 3.71 -12.26
C ASP A 83 -4.79 3.54 -12.75
N VAL A 84 -4.61 3.16 -14.03
CA VAL A 84 -3.28 3.12 -14.66
C VAL A 84 -2.68 4.53 -14.75
N GLN A 85 -3.49 5.53 -15.07
CA GLN A 85 -3.06 6.92 -15.05
C GLN A 85 -2.63 7.33 -13.62
N GLU A 86 -3.37 6.93 -12.59
CA GLU A 86 -3.00 7.18 -11.19
C GLU A 86 -1.68 6.49 -10.82
N LEU A 87 -1.44 5.25 -11.26
CA LEU A 87 -0.14 4.57 -11.07
C LEU A 87 1.02 5.35 -11.70
N ARG A 88 0.82 5.93 -12.90
CA ARG A 88 1.83 6.74 -13.57
C ARG A 88 2.05 8.08 -12.86
N THR A 89 0.97 8.75 -12.45
CA THR A 89 1.02 9.99 -11.68
C THR A 89 1.76 9.81 -10.35
N ASN A 90 1.59 8.65 -9.70
CA ASN A 90 2.30 8.31 -8.46
C ASN A 90 3.68 7.68 -8.67
N HIS A 91 4.19 7.65 -9.92
CA HIS A 91 5.49 7.10 -10.31
C HIS A 91 5.69 5.61 -9.99
N ILE A 92 4.62 4.87 -9.74
CA ILE A 92 4.64 3.41 -9.55
C ILE A 92 4.83 2.74 -10.90
N LEU A 93 4.07 3.17 -11.91
CA LEU A 93 4.28 2.75 -13.29
C LEU A 93 5.10 3.81 -14.02
N GLN A 94 6.31 3.46 -14.40
CA GLN A 94 7.24 4.32 -15.13
C GLN A 94 7.35 3.84 -16.57
N GLY A 95 7.72 4.73 -17.47
CA GLY A 95 7.67 4.47 -18.91
C GLY A 95 6.46 5.10 -19.60
N GLY A 96 6.35 4.88 -20.90
CA GLY A 96 5.37 5.56 -21.77
C GLY A 96 5.80 5.70 -23.22
N ALA A 97 7.06 5.36 -23.54
CA ALA A 97 7.58 5.31 -24.91
C ALA A 97 7.19 3.99 -25.61
N GLY A 98 5.88 3.71 -25.71
CA GLY A 98 5.36 2.55 -26.46
C GLY A 98 4.01 2.06 -25.95
N LEU A 99 3.92 1.78 -24.64
CA LEU A 99 2.72 1.19 -24.05
C LEU A 99 1.71 2.26 -23.60
N THR A 100 0.50 2.23 -24.16
CA THR A 100 -0.60 3.14 -23.75
C THR A 100 -1.15 2.76 -22.37
N ASN A 101 -1.99 3.61 -21.77
CA ASN A 101 -2.65 3.27 -20.51
C ASN A 101 -3.62 2.09 -20.71
N GLU A 102 -4.27 2.04 -21.87
CA GLU A 102 -5.19 0.99 -22.30
C GLU A 102 -4.46 -0.35 -22.49
N ASP A 103 -3.27 -0.33 -23.10
CA ASP A 103 -2.46 -1.53 -23.29
C ASP A 103 -1.92 -2.06 -21.95
N ALA A 104 -1.48 -1.17 -21.06
CA ALA A 104 -1.07 -1.54 -19.71
C ALA A 104 -2.22 -2.15 -18.90
N LEU A 105 -3.41 -1.54 -18.95
CA LEU A 105 -4.60 -2.08 -18.30
C LEU A 105 -4.94 -3.47 -18.85
N ARG A 106 -4.93 -3.63 -20.17
CA ARG A 106 -5.20 -4.92 -20.84
C ARG A 106 -4.20 -5.98 -20.40
N LEU A 107 -2.92 -5.62 -20.27
CA LEU A 107 -1.88 -6.51 -19.75
C LEU A 107 -2.22 -6.96 -18.33
N PHE A 108 -2.52 -6.05 -17.41
CA PHE A 108 -2.83 -6.39 -16.02
C PHE A 108 -4.07 -7.28 -15.90
N ILE A 109 -5.18 -6.94 -16.58
CA ILE A 109 -6.41 -7.75 -16.59
C ILE A 109 -6.15 -9.15 -17.18
N SER A 110 -5.33 -9.25 -18.22
CA SER A 110 -4.99 -10.54 -18.82
C SER A 110 -4.17 -11.41 -17.87
N LEU A 111 -3.23 -10.81 -17.14
CA LEU A 111 -2.37 -11.51 -16.20
C LEU A 111 -3.13 -11.93 -14.94
N GLU A 112 -4.02 -11.10 -14.42
CA GLU A 112 -4.77 -11.36 -13.17
C GLU A 112 -5.40 -12.76 -13.13
N LYS A 113 -5.93 -13.23 -14.26
CA LYS A 113 -6.61 -14.54 -14.38
C LYS A 113 -5.66 -15.73 -14.30
N HIS A 114 -4.37 -15.53 -14.49
CA HIS A 114 -3.35 -16.57 -14.59
C HIS A 114 -2.33 -16.52 -13.46
N LEU A 115 -2.34 -15.45 -12.67
CA LEU A 115 -1.41 -15.28 -11.56
C LEU A 115 -1.90 -15.98 -10.31
N ARG A 116 -0.94 -16.40 -9.49
CA ARG A 116 -1.18 -16.95 -8.16
C ARG A 116 -0.63 -15.97 -7.12
N PRO A 117 -1.41 -15.62 -6.08
CA PRO A 117 -0.93 -14.75 -5.03
C PRO A 117 0.20 -15.43 -4.25
N GLY A 118 1.33 -14.75 -4.07
CA GLY A 118 2.42 -15.21 -3.21
C GLY A 118 2.43 -14.53 -1.83
N ARG A 119 3.46 -14.80 -1.03
CA ARG A 119 3.54 -14.31 0.35
C ARG A 119 3.53 -12.78 0.45
N CYS A 120 4.25 -12.08 -0.43
CA CYS A 120 4.29 -10.61 -0.40
C CYS A 120 2.91 -9.99 -0.65
N TYR A 121 2.13 -10.58 -1.56
CA TYR A 121 0.75 -10.16 -1.81
C TYR A 121 -0.13 -10.38 -0.58
N VAL A 122 -0.10 -11.58 0.01
CA VAL A 122 -0.91 -11.90 1.20
C VAL A 122 -0.54 -11.02 2.39
N ARG A 123 0.76 -10.83 2.64
CA ARG A 123 1.26 -9.91 3.69
C ARG A 123 0.70 -8.50 3.49
N THR A 124 0.72 -8.00 2.26
CA THR A 124 0.19 -6.67 1.92
C THR A 124 -1.32 -6.61 2.10
N MET A 125 -2.06 -7.63 1.66
CA MET A 125 -3.50 -7.71 1.84
C MET A 125 -3.91 -7.72 3.32
N LEU A 126 -3.21 -8.50 4.14
CA LEU A 126 -3.41 -8.52 5.60
C LEU A 126 -3.12 -7.14 6.22
N ALA A 127 -2.09 -6.44 5.74
CA ALA A 127 -1.79 -5.09 6.20
C ALA A 127 -2.89 -4.08 5.80
N ILE A 128 -3.46 -4.22 4.60
CA ILE A 128 -4.61 -3.42 4.13
C ILE A 128 -5.84 -3.70 5.00
N GLU A 129 -6.15 -4.98 5.25
CA GLU A 129 -7.28 -5.39 6.10
C GLU A 129 -7.11 -4.86 7.53
N ASN A 130 -5.93 -5.06 8.12
CA ASN A 130 -5.61 -4.57 9.44
C ASN A 130 -5.76 -3.03 9.54
N TYR A 131 -5.33 -2.30 8.51
CA TYR A 131 -5.54 -0.85 8.40
C TYR A 131 -7.05 -0.51 8.35
N ARG A 132 -7.84 -1.23 7.55
CA ARG A 132 -9.29 -1.03 7.44
C ARG A 132 -10.00 -1.27 8.78
N VAL A 133 -9.65 -2.33 9.51
CA VAL A 133 -10.24 -2.69 10.81
C VAL A 133 -9.91 -1.67 11.91
N HIS A 134 -8.67 -1.15 11.96
CA HIS A 134 -8.26 -0.20 12.99
C HIS A 134 -8.66 1.26 12.70
N ARG A 135 -9.08 1.56 11.47
CA ARG A 135 -9.58 2.88 11.06
C ARG A 135 -10.79 3.39 11.86
N PRO A 136 -11.90 2.64 12.05
CA PRO A 136 -13.04 3.09 12.84
C PRO A 136 -12.65 3.43 14.28
N VAL A 137 -11.76 2.64 14.91
CA VAL A 137 -11.23 2.94 16.25
C VAL A 137 -10.54 4.29 16.28
N ARG A 138 -9.68 4.59 15.29
CA ARG A 138 -9.04 5.91 15.17
C ARG A 138 -10.08 7.02 15.01
N THR A 139 -11.06 6.86 14.13
CA THR A 139 -12.14 7.85 13.94
C THR A 139 -12.95 8.06 15.22
N ILE A 140 -13.18 7.01 16.01
CA ILE A 140 -13.84 7.08 17.32
C ILE A 140 -12.98 7.87 18.32
N VAL A 141 -11.69 7.59 18.42
CA VAL A 141 -10.77 8.32 19.31
C VAL A 141 -10.69 9.79 18.93
N TYR A 142 -10.56 10.12 17.64
CA TYR A 142 -10.58 11.49 17.16
C TYR A 142 -11.91 12.19 17.48
N ARG A 143 -13.04 11.53 17.23
CA ARG A 143 -14.37 12.06 17.55
C ARG A 143 -14.52 12.30 19.06
N PHE A 144 -14.02 11.38 19.89
CA PHE A 144 -14.04 11.51 21.35
C PHE A 144 -13.18 12.70 21.81
N GLY A 145 -11.93 12.81 21.34
CA GLY A 145 -11.05 13.93 21.67
C GLY A 145 -11.68 15.27 21.26
N TYR A 146 -12.13 15.39 20.01
CA TYR A 146 -12.75 16.61 19.50
C TYR A 146 -14.00 17.01 20.30
N LYS A 147 -14.90 16.07 20.57
CA LYS A 147 -16.15 16.34 21.30
C LYS A 147 -15.90 16.74 22.76
N ASN A 148 -14.88 16.17 23.39
CA ASN A 148 -14.57 16.38 24.80
C ASN A 148 -13.43 17.38 25.04
N MET A 149 -12.96 18.12 24.02
CA MET A 149 -11.84 19.06 24.16
C MET A 149 -12.04 20.07 25.28
N LYS A 150 -13.25 20.64 25.42
CA LYS A 150 -13.56 21.59 26.51
C LYS A 150 -13.35 20.95 27.88
N THR A 151 -13.85 19.72 28.07
CA THR A 151 -13.69 18.95 29.30
C THR A 151 -12.22 18.62 29.58
N ILE A 152 -11.46 18.24 28.55
CA ILE A 152 -10.02 17.95 28.67
C ILE A 152 -9.26 19.20 29.11
N VAL A 153 -9.53 20.35 28.50
CA VAL A 153 -8.92 21.64 28.89
C VAL A 153 -9.28 21.99 30.33
N THR A 154 -10.54 21.86 30.74
CA THR A 154 -10.96 22.14 32.12
C THR A 154 -10.23 21.27 33.13
N VAL A 155 -10.13 19.96 32.88
CA VAL A 155 -9.39 19.03 33.77
C VAL A 155 -7.91 19.42 33.85
N LEU A 156 -7.27 19.72 32.72
CA LEU A 156 -5.88 20.17 32.68
C LEU A 156 -5.65 21.45 33.48
N THR A 157 -6.56 22.43 33.38
CA THR A 157 -6.47 23.68 34.14
C THR A 157 -6.54 23.43 35.65
N ILE A 158 -7.46 22.55 36.10
CA ILE A 158 -7.60 22.19 37.52
C ILE A 158 -6.34 21.51 38.04
N VAL A 159 -5.80 20.54 37.29
CA VAL A 159 -4.56 19.85 37.65
C VAL A 159 -3.39 20.84 37.72
N GLY A 160 -3.27 21.73 36.74
CA GLY A 160 -2.24 22.77 36.72
C GLY A 160 -2.29 23.70 37.94
N ALA A 161 -3.50 24.12 38.34
CA ALA A 161 -3.70 24.94 39.53
C ALA A 161 -3.26 24.21 40.82
N LEU A 162 -3.62 22.93 40.97
CA LEU A 162 -3.22 22.12 42.13
C LEU A 162 -1.70 21.92 42.21
N VAL A 163 -1.05 21.64 41.08
CA VAL A 163 0.41 21.51 41.02
C VAL A 163 1.09 22.83 41.40
N GLY A 164 0.59 23.97 40.90
CA GLY A 164 1.11 25.29 41.25
C GLY A 164 1.00 25.59 42.74
N LEU A 165 -0.13 25.24 43.36
CA LEU A 165 -0.32 25.38 44.82
C LEU A 165 0.65 24.49 45.61
N LEU A 166 0.86 23.24 45.20
CA LEU A 166 1.80 22.33 45.86
C LEU A 166 3.25 22.80 45.77
N GLN A 167 3.64 23.43 44.65
CA GLN A 167 4.98 24.02 44.51
C GLN A 167 5.16 25.28 45.35
N ALA A 168 4.10 26.07 45.55
CA ALA A 168 4.15 27.29 46.36
C ALA A 168 4.23 27.04 47.88
N VAL A 169 3.89 25.82 48.32
CA VAL A 169 3.91 25.42 49.75
C VAL A 169 5.23 24.72 50.14
N LYS A 170 6.12 24.46 49.18
CA LYS A 170 7.45 23.86 49.41
C LYS A 170 8.53 24.93 49.45
#